data_AF-A0A392S1D5-F1
#
_entry.id   AF-A0A392S1D5-F1
#
_cell.length_a   1.000
_cell.length_b   1.000
_cell.length_c   1.000
_cell.angle_alpha   90.00
_cell.angle_beta   90.00
_cell.angle_gamma   90.00
#
_symmetry.space_group_name_H-M   'P 1'
#
loop_
_entity.id
_entity.type
_entity.pdbx_description
1 polymer ?
#
loop_
_entity_poly.entity_id
_entity_poly.type
_entity_poly.pdbx_seq_one_letter_code
_entity_poly.pdbx_strand_id
1 'polypeptide(L)'
;ISQDISRNTGNQRKTKIDEKPNQSKGVQCHECEGNGHIRTECATFLKKLKKGFTVSWSDEDESEGEMESESAKQITALTGICTSDAESCDEELTYDELAASYKELCIRSEEVCRA
;
A
#
# COMPACT_ATOMS: atom_id res chain seq x y z
N ILE A 1 66.72 2.97 -11.48
CA ILE A 1 66.61 1.67 -10.78
C ILE A 1 65.54 1.85 -9.71
N SER A 2 64.36 1.32 -9.98
CA SER A 2 63.22 1.31 -9.05
C SER A 2 63.56 0.47 -7.83
N GLN A 3 63.18 0.92 -6.64
CA GLN A 3 63.05 0.06 -5.47
C GLN A 3 61.74 0.41 -4.75
N ASP A 4 60.77 -0.50 -4.92
CA ASP A 4 59.54 -0.63 -4.15
C ASP A 4 59.86 -1.02 -2.71
N ILE A 5 59.27 -0.34 -1.72
CA ILE A 5 59.13 -0.90 -0.36
C ILE A 5 57.77 -0.52 0.23
N SER A 6 56.88 -1.51 0.16
CA SER A 6 55.68 -1.71 0.97
C SER A 6 55.89 -1.43 2.47
N ARG A 7 54.99 -0.65 3.10
CA ARG A 7 54.50 -1.00 4.45
C ARG A 7 53.17 -0.32 4.83
N ASN A 8 52.17 -1.16 4.98
CA ASN A 8 50.97 -1.00 5.79
C ASN A 8 51.31 -0.47 7.21
N THR A 9 50.63 0.61 7.62
CA THR A 9 50.40 0.92 9.04
C THR A 9 49.07 1.64 9.18
N GLY A 10 48.13 0.98 9.84
CA GLY A 10 46.83 1.53 10.16
C GLY A 10 46.86 2.61 11.25
N ASN A 11 45.63 2.96 11.61
CA ASN A 11 45.19 3.67 12.80
C ASN A 11 45.05 5.21 12.69
N GLN A 12 43.78 5.58 12.66
CA GLN A 12 43.16 6.62 13.49
C GLN A 12 43.62 8.07 13.23
N ARG A 13 42.68 8.88 12.72
CA ARG A 13 42.10 10.02 13.47
C ARG A 13 41.10 10.80 12.60
N LYS A 14 39.82 10.71 13.01
CA LYS A 14 38.80 11.77 13.01
C LYS A 14 39.25 13.12 12.42
N THR A 15 38.71 13.48 11.26
CA THR A 15 38.36 14.87 10.97
C THR A 15 36.91 15.08 11.42
N LYS A 16 36.78 15.94 12.42
CA LYS A 16 35.51 16.34 13.02
C LYS A 16 34.78 17.21 11.99
N ILE A 17 33.59 16.80 11.56
CA ILE A 17 32.59 17.73 11.05
C ILE A 17 31.63 17.92 12.22
N ASP A 18 31.96 18.93 13.01
CA ASP A 18 31.08 19.56 13.97
C ASP A 18 30.08 20.45 13.22
N GLU A 19 28.93 20.73 13.85
CA GLU A 19 27.80 21.55 13.39
C GLU A 19 26.87 20.89 12.36
N LYS A 20 25.55 20.78 12.52
CA LYS A 20 24.59 21.48 13.40
C LYS A 20 23.24 20.70 13.34
N PRO A 21 22.31 20.97 14.26
CA PRO A 21 21.16 20.12 14.57
C PRO A 21 20.15 20.09 13.42
N ASN A 22 19.33 19.04 13.40
CA ASN A 22 18.15 18.82 12.56
C ASN A 22 17.19 20.03 12.55
N GLN A 23 17.56 21.12 11.90
CA GLN A 23 16.73 22.30 11.72
C GLN A 23 15.86 22.07 10.48
N SER A 24 14.63 21.65 10.78
CA SER A 24 13.44 21.78 9.93
C SER A 24 13.56 21.28 8.49
N LYS A 25 14.09 20.08 8.26
CA LYS A 25 13.79 19.38 7.01
C LYS A 25 12.33 18.92 7.11
N GLY A 26 11.42 19.63 6.45
CA GLY A 26 10.02 19.22 6.34
C GLY A 26 9.90 17.79 5.80
N VAL A 27 8.70 17.20 5.89
CA VAL A 27 8.45 15.82 5.46
C VAL A 27 9.10 15.51 4.11
N GLN A 28 9.96 14.49 4.05
CA GLN A 28 10.66 14.10 2.83
C GLN A 28 9.92 12.94 2.17
N CYS A 29 9.60 13.10 0.89
CA CYS A 29 8.99 12.05 0.09
C CYS A 29 10.06 11.05 -0.37
N HIS A 30 9.92 9.77 -0.03
CA HIS A 30 10.86 8.73 -0.45
C HIS A 30 10.81 8.39 -1.95
N GLU A 31 9.74 8.75 -2.67
CA GLU A 31 9.60 8.43 -4.10
C GLU A 31 10.38 9.38 -5.02
N CYS A 32 10.58 10.62 -4.59
CA CYS A 32 11.29 11.64 -5.37
C CYS A 32 12.37 12.38 -4.58
N GLU A 33 12.59 11.99 -3.32
CA GLU A 33 13.52 12.60 -2.37
C GLU A 33 13.26 14.09 -2.06
N GLY A 34 12.17 14.68 -2.56
CA GLY A 34 11.79 16.07 -2.32
C GLY A 34 11.12 16.30 -0.96
N ASN A 35 11.27 17.49 -0.39
CA ASN A 35 10.68 17.88 0.88
C ASN A 35 9.34 18.63 0.69
N GLY A 36 8.45 18.56 1.69
CA GLY A 36 7.22 19.35 1.77
C GLY A 36 5.93 18.61 1.38
N HIS A 37 5.98 17.34 1.00
CA HIS A 37 4.81 16.53 0.66
C HIS A 37 5.00 15.06 1.05
N ILE A 38 3.89 14.34 1.25
CA ILE A 38 3.90 12.89 1.50
C ILE A 38 3.77 12.09 0.19
N ARG A 39 4.01 10.77 0.27
CA ARG A 39 3.98 9.86 -0.90
C ARG A 39 2.70 9.97 -1.73
N THR A 40 1.53 10.07 -1.07
CA THR A 40 0.22 10.16 -1.73
C THR A 40 0.00 11.46 -2.50
N GLU A 41 0.73 12.51 -2.17
CA GLU A 41 0.71 13.82 -2.86
C GLU A 41 1.81 13.92 -3.93
N CYS A 42 2.72 12.95 -3.99
CA CYS A 42 3.85 12.99 -4.91
C CYS A 42 3.41 12.76 -6.36
N ALA A 43 3.62 13.75 -7.23
CA ALA A 43 3.31 13.64 -8.64
C ALA A 43 3.99 12.43 -9.32
N THR A 44 5.21 12.08 -8.90
CA THR A 44 5.94 10.91 -9.42
C THR A 44 5.24 9.61 -9.04
N PHE A 45 4.78 9.49 -7.79
CA PHE A 45 4.03 8.33 -7.32
C PHE A 45 2.67 8.22 -8.02
N LEU A 46 1.93 9.31 -8.14
CA LEU A 46 0.64 9.36 -8.81
C LEU A 46 0.74 8.98 -10.31
N LYS A 47 1.80 9.41 -11.00
CA LYS A 47 2.08 9.00 -12.39
C LYS A 47 2.36 7.49 -12.50
N LYS A 48 3.04 6.88 -11.51
CA LYS A 48 3.27 5.43 -11.47
C LYS A 48 1.96 4.68 -11.20
N LEU A 49 1.16 5.14 -10.24
CA LEU A 49 -0.14 4.52 -9.93
C LEU A 49 -1.08 4.51 -11.14
N LYS A 50 -1.17 5.61 -11.90
CA LYS A 50 -2.02 5.63 -13.11
C LYS A 50 -1.62 4.60 -14.17
N LYS A 51 -0.36 4.13 -14.16
CA LYS A 51 0.15 3.11 -15.08
C LYS A 51 0.06 1.68 -14.51
N GLY A 52 0.04 1.54 -13.18
CA GLY A 52 0.03 0.24 -12.49
C GLY A 52 -1.30 -0.12 -11.82
N PHE A 53 -2.30 0.77 -11.84
CA PHE A 53 -3.63 0.57 -11.27
C PHE A 53 -4.71 0.39 -12.34
N THR A 54 -4.35 -0.05 -13.54
CA THR A 54 -5.29 -0.69 -14.46
C THR A 54 -5.51 -2.12 -13.95
N VAL A 55 -6.50 -2.29 -13.08
CA VAL A 55 -7.09 -3.61 -12.82
C VAL A 55 -7.89 -3.97 -14.06
N SER A 56 -7.24 -4.61 -15.02
CA SER A 56 -7.91 -5.19 -16.19
C SER A 56 -8.60 -6.47 -15.73
N TRP A 57 -9.92 -6.42 -15.54
CA TRP A 57 -10.73 -7.63 -15.52
C TRP A 57 -10.74 -8.15 -16.96
N SER A 58 -9.93 -9.17 -17.25
CA SER A 58 -9.80 -9.72 -18.59
C SER A 58 -10.97 -10.63 -18.92
N ASP A 59 -11.71 -10.27 -19.96
CA ASP A 59 -12.55 -11.18 -20.73
C ASP A 59 -11.90 -11.30 -22.12
N GLU A 60 -11.54 -12.54 -22.47
CA GLU A 60 -11.28 -13.13 -23.80
C GLU A 60 -10.01 -12.70 -24.60
N ASP A 61 -9.41 -13.71 -25.24
CA ASP A 61 -8.05 -13.86 -25.80
C ASP A 61 -7.71 -12.97 -27.01
N GLU A 62 -6.41 -12.66 -27.23
CA GLU A 62 -5.74 -12.53 -28.55
C GLU A 62 -4.23 -12.15 -28.42
N SER A 63 -3.38 -13.18 -28.55
CA SER A 63 -2.16 -13.23 -29.39
C SER A 63 -0.80 -12.60 -28.97
N GLU A 64 0.22 -13.18 -29.61
CA GLU A 64 1.63 -13.48 -29.32
C GLU A 64 2.70 -12.35 -29.28
N GLY A 65 3.69 -12.54 -28.40
CA GLY A 65 4.94 -11.77 -28.36
C GLY A 65 5.99 -12.44 -27.46
N GLU A 66 6.91 -13.17 -28.08
CA GLU A 66 8.03 -13.90 -27.47
C GLU A 66 9.01 -13.01 -26.68
N MET A 67 9.32 -13.39 -25.44
CA MET A 67 10.62 -13.12 -24.83
C MET A 67 10.94 -14.27 -23.88
N GLU A 68 11.89 -15.11 -24.30
CA GLU A 68 12.52 -16.09 -23.43
C GLU A 68 13.10 -15.37 -22.20
N SER A 69 12.65 -15.78 -21.02
CA SER A 69 13.33 -15.55 -19.76
C SER A 69 13.06 -16.75 -18.87
N GLU A 70 14.13 -17.51 -18.71
CA GLU A 70 14.25 -18.74 -17.96
C GLU A 70 13.66 -18.71 -16.55
N SER A 71 13.27 -19.91 -16.10
CA SER A 71 12.81 -20.26 -14.74
C SER A 71 11.43 -19.74 -14.32
N ALA A 72 10.43 -19.91 -15.21
CA ALA A 72 9.04 -19.86 -14.80
C ALA A 72 8.75 -21.04 -13.84
N LYS A 73 8.86 -20.81 -12.54
CA LYS A 73 8.38 -21.72 -11.50
C LYS A 73 6.86 -21.85 -11.69
N GLN A 74 6.43 -22.97 -12.25
CA GLN A 74 5.02 -23.24 -12.48
C GLN A 74 4.34 -23.50 -11.13
N ILE A 75 3.74 -22.45 -10.57
CA ILE A 75 2.92 -22.54 -9.37
C ILE A 75 1.51 -22.89 -9.82
N THR A 76 1.15 -24.17 -9.75
CA THR A 76 -0.22 -24.61 -10.00
C THR A 76 -1.04 -24.42 -8.72
N ALA A 77 -1.93 -23.43 -8.70
CA ALA A 77 -2.87 -23.24 -7.61
C ALA A 77 -4.11 -24.12 -7.83
N LEU A 78 -4.45 -24.97 -6.85
CA LEU A 78 -5.70 -25.72 -6.85
C LEU A 78 -6.78 -24.85 -6.18
N THR A 79 -7.58 -24.16 -6.99
CA THR A 79 -8.71 -23.38 -6.48
C THR A 79 -9.94 -24.28 -6.41
N GLY A 80 -10.43 -24.54 -5.20
CA GLY A 80 -11.74 -25.15 -4.98
C GLY A 80 -12.82 -24.09 -5.00
N ILE A 81 -13.88 -24.30 -5.78
CA ILE A 81 -15.07 -23.45 -5.76
C ILE A 81 -15.93 -23.95 -4.60
N CYS A 82 -16.00 -23.18 -3.51
CA CYS A 82 -17.02 -23.37 -2.50
C CYS A 82 -18.31 -22.73 -3.02
N THR A 83 -19.24 -23.54 -3.53
CA THR A 83 -20.64 -23.11 -3.64
C THR A 83 -21.19 -23.11 -2.22
N SER A 84 -20.93 -22.04 -1.45
CA SER A 84 -21.87 -21.71 -0.40
C SER A 84 -23.18 -21.46 -1.12
N ASP A 85 -24.20 -22.25 -0.80
CA ASP A 85 -25.55 -22.01 -1.27
C ASP A 85 -25.82 -20.52 -1.06
N ALA A 86 -26.03 -19.81 -2.16
CA ALA A 86 -26.45 -18.42 -2.11
C ALA A 86 -27.92 -18.44 -1.64
N GLU A 87 -28.14 -18.86 -0.39
CA GLU A 87 -29.29 -18.43 0.38
C GLU A 87 -29.06 -16.94 0.58
N SER A 88 -29.43 -16.20 -0.47
CA SER A 88 -29.68 -14.78 -0.43
C SER A 88 -30.50 -14.56 0.83
N CYS A 89 -29.87 -14.05 1.87
CA CYS A 89 -30.55 -13.58 3.07
C CYS A 89 -31.22 -12.24 2.71
N ASP A 90 -32.08 -12.32 1.70
CA ASP A 90 -33.06 -11.34 1.29
C ASP A 90 -34.33 -11.68 2.06
N GLU A 91 -34.21 -11.77 3.38
CA GLU A 91 -35.38 -11.71 4.22
C GLU A 91 -35.78 -10.23 4.23
N GLU A 92 -36.64 -9.86 3.27
CA GLU A 92 -37.11 -8.50 3.07
C GLU A 92 -37.75 -7.97 4.37
N LEU A 93 -36.98 -7.25 5.18
CA LEU A 93 -37.52 -6.58 6.36
C LEU A 93 -38.55 -5.56 5.89
N THR A 94 -39.79 -5.75 6.32
CA THR A 94 -40.87 -4.83 5.96
C THR A 94 -40.56 -3.44 6.50
N TYR A 95 -40.99 -2.40 5.77
CA TYR A 95 -40.81 -1.02 6.19
C TYR A 95 -41.36 -0.77 7.61
N ASP A 96 -42.45 -1.45 7.98
CA ASP A 96 -43.07 -1.35 9.30
C ASP A 96 -42.16 -1.89 10.42
N GLU A 97 -41.46 -3.01 10.18
CA GLU A 97 -40.51 -3.58 11.13
C GLU A 97 -39.31 -2.65 11.35
N LEU A 98 -38.78 -2.10 10.26
CA LEU A 98 -37.68 -1.13 10.32
C LEU A 98 -38.11 0.15 11.06
N ALA A 99 -39.31 0.66 10.76
CA ALA A 99 -39.85 1.85 11.41
C ALA A 99 -40.11 1.63 12.91
N ALA A 100 -40.52 0.42 13.32
CA ALA A 100 -40.69 0.07 14.72
C ALA A 100 -39.34 0.06 15.47
N SER A 101 -38.33 -0.60 14.90
CA SER A 101 -36.98 -0.63 15.46
C SER A 101 -36.36 0.76 15.63
N TYR A 102 -36.53 1.64 14.63
CA TYR A 102 -36.05 3.01 14.70
C TYR A 102 -36.75 3.84 15.79
N LYS A 103 -38.06 3.68 15.99
CA LYS A 103 -38.81 4.35 17.06
C LYS A 103 -38.29 3.95 18.45
N GLU A 104 -38.06 2.66 18.66
CA GLU A 104 -37.48 2.15 19.92
C GLU A 104 -36.09 2.74 20.19
N LEU A 105 -35.26 2.83 19.14
CA LEU A 105 -33.94 3.45 19.25
C LEU A 105 -34.01 4.93 19.61
N CYS A 106 -34.96 5.68 19.03
CA CYS A 106 -35.19 7.08 19.39
C CYS A 106 -35.54 7.23 20.87
N ILE A 107 -36.46 6.42 21.40
CA ILE A 107 -36.84 6.44 22.81
C ILE A 107 -35.62 6.20 23.70
N ARG A 108 -34.86 5.14 23.43
CA ARG A 108 -33.64 4.82 24.19
C ARG A 108 -32.59 5.92 24.13
N SER A 109 -32.45 6.58 22.98
CA SER A 109 -31.51 7.69 22.83
C SER A 109 -31.90 8.90 23.69
N GLU A 110 -33.20 9.20 23.80
CA GLU A 110 -33.70 10.26 24.68
C GLU A 110 -33.46 9.93 26.15
N GLU A 111 -33.68 8.68 26.56
CA GLU A 111 -33.42 8.23 27.94
C GLU A 111 -31.95 8.42 28.32
N VAL A 112 -31.03 8.05 27.42
CA VAL A 112 -29.58 8.21 27.62
C VAL A 112 -29.18 9.68 27.68
N CYS A 113 -29.76 10.53 26.84
CA CYS A 113 -29.44 11.96 26.83
C CYS A 113 -30.08 12.76 27.98
N ARG A 114 -31.07 12.19 28.69
CA ARG A 114 -31.71 12.81 29.86
C ARG A 114 -31.01 12.47 31.20
N ALA A 115 -30.10 11.50 31.21
CA ALA A 115 -29.29 11.12 32.37
C ALA A 115 -28.07 12.04 32.54
#